data_AF-A0A7G2CJ69-F1
#
_entry.id   AF-A0A7G2CJ69-F1
#
_cell.length_a   1.000
_cell.length_b   1.000
_cell.length_c   1.000
_cell.angle_alpha   90.00
_cell.angle_beta   90.00
_cell.angle_gamma   90.00
#
_symmetry.space_group_name_H-M   'P 1'
#
loop_
_entity.id
_entity.type
_entity.pdbx_description
1 polymer ?
#
loop_
_entity_poly.entity_id
_entity_poly.type
_entity_poly.pdbx_seq_one_letter_code
_entity_poly.pdbx_strand_id
1 'polypeptide(L)'
;MSENVTVSAEEFAAMQQQLRQMQSNEAERVALARRLEEQSKQLEALLQTREGKEEAAAAPSPAEDAWDPVKQKNVVPAVSRKTTASEIEAVIERCPPGTRELIDAHFNFNTSQYNDLYLLYRLCAGQNMRYADLKALFSLDRRSLYNATTTPVVPSDFYIKLLPALPLLQCITGDDVMKVFLSHRRGGLRYPLLQSFGAASEEKTFVVNDQVQYWLMAAGLTVETYVQTMVPLLQRVTQLSIAGNELRDIHWCATLPPRINEIIVEDGCAELNFEPLLRMRSLRTVTYKTGPQWHVCPSDLWALKQQLEENGVVITKVVVPLVVPRAATA
;
A
#
# COMPACT_ATOMS: atom_id res chain seq x y z
N MET A 1 -36.57 5.46 56.53
CA MET A 1 -37.71 5.70 55.63
C MET A 1 -37.41 4.96 54.36
N SER A 2 -38.07 3.83 54.13
CA SER A 2 -37.84 2.99 52.96
C SER A 2 -38.79 3.45 51.86
N GLU A 3 -38.27 4.15 50.86
CA GLU A 3 -39.03 4.54 49.68
C GLU A 3 -39.24 3.30 48.81
N ASN A 4 -40.46 2.79 48.79
CA ASN A 4 -40.86 1.76 47.85
C ASN A 4 -41.00 2.40 46.47
N VAL A 5 -40.00 2.21 45.63
CA VAL A 5 -40.06 2.55 44.21
C VAL A 5 -40.96 1.53 43.53
N THR A 6 -42.21 1.92 43.25
CA THR A 6 -43.13 1.13 42.43
C THR A 6 -42.84 1.39 40.96
N VAL A 7 -42.18 0.44 40.30
CA VAL A 7 -42.03 0.44 38.83
C VAL A 7 -43.40 0.24 38.21
N SER A 8 -43.79 1.12 37.29
CA SER A 8 -45.08 1.02 36.62
C SER A 8 -45.13 -0.19 35.69
N ALA A 9 -46.32 -0.72 35.44
CA ALA A 9 -46.51 -1.85 34.52
C ALA A 9 -46.01 -1.52 33.09
N GLU A 10 -46.05 -0.25 32.70
CA GLU A 10 -45.59 0.24 31.39
C GLU A 10 -44.05 0.20 31.29
N GLU A 11 -43.34 0.64 32.33
CA GLU A 11 -41.86 0.56 32.37
C GLU A 11 -41.38 -0.89 32.35
N PHE A 12 -42.08 -1.80 33.04
CA PHE A 12 -41.76 -3.22 33.01
C PHE A 12 -41.96 -3.83 31.60
N ALA A 13 -43.05 -3.45 30.90
CA ALA A 13 -43.31 -3.91 29.54
C ALA A 13 -42.24 -3.39 28.55
N ALA A 14 -41.85 -2.12 28.66
CA ALA A 14 -40.80 -1.53 27.84
C ALA A 14 -39.44 -2.22 28.05
N MET A 15 -39.08 -2.51 29.31
CA MET A 15 -37.84 -3.22 29.64
C MET A 15 -37.83 -4.66 29.08
N GLN A 16 -38.98 -5.36 29.14
CA GLN A 16 -39.09 -6.67 28.52
C GLN A 16 -38.96 -6.62 26.99
N GLN A 17 -39.53 -5.60 26.34
CA GLN A 17 -39.40 -5.43 24.89
C GLN A 17 -37.95 -5.16 24.49
N GLN A 18 -37.25 -4.30 25.24
CA GLN A 18 -35.83 -4.01 25.01
C GLN A 18 -34.95 -5.25 25.20
N LEU A 19 -35.24 -6.09 26.20
CA LEU A 19 -34.53 -7.35 26.41
C LEU A 19 -34.70 -8.32 25.24
N ARG A 20 -35.92 -8.46 24.69
CA ARG A 20 -36.16 -9.29 23.50
C ARG A 20 -35.40 -8.78 22.28
N GLN A 21 -35.33 -7.47 22.10
CA GLN A 21 -34.58 -6.86 20.99
C GLN A 21 -33.08 -7.10 21.12
N MET A 22 -32.52 -6.98 22.34
CA MET A 22 -31.11 -7.31 22.58
C MET A 22 -30.81 -8.79 22.29
N GLN A 23 -31.68 -9.70 22.71
CA GLN A 23 -31.55 -11.13 22.44
C GLN A 23 -31.63 -11.45 20.94
N SER A 24 -32.52 -10.77 20.19
CA SER A 24 -32.61 -10.88 18.73
C SER A 24 -31.31 -10.43 18.06
N ASN A 25 -30.78 -9.27 18.46
CA ASN A 25 -29.53 -8.73 17.91
C ASN A 25 -28.34 -9.65 18.23
N GLU A 26 -28.30 -10.25 19.42
CA GLU A 26 -27.26 -11.21 19.79
C GLU A 26 -27.33 -12.49 18.93
N ALA A 27 -28.54 -13.01 18.67
CA ALA A 27 -28.73 -14.15 17.78
C ALA A 27 -28.25 -13.86 16.34
N GLU A 28 -28.53 -12.66 15.82
CA GLU A 28 -28.04 -12.22 14.50
C GLU A 28 -26.50 -12.13 14.46
N ARG A 29 -25.88 -11.59 15.51
CA ARG A 29 -24.41 -11.52 15.60
C ARG A 29 -23.77 -12.90 15.63
N VAL A 30 -24.35 -13.85 16.36
CA VAL A 30 -23.87 -15.24 16.41
C VAL A 30 -24.03 -15.93 15.04
N ALA A 31 -25.15 -15.70 14.35
CA ALA A 31 -25.37 -16.24 13.01
C ALA A 31 -24.35 -15.68 11.99
N LEU A 32 -24.06 -14.38 12.05
CA LEU A 32 -23.09 -13.72 11.18
C LEU A 32 -21.66 -14.22 11.43
N ALA A 33 -21.28 -14.41 12.71
CA ALA A 33 -19.98 -14.98 13.07
C ALA A 33 -19.79 -16.40 12.51
N ARG A 34 -20.81 -17.26 12.61
CA ARG A 34 -20.77 -18.62 12.01
C ARG A 34 -20.61 -18.57 10.49
N ARG A 35 -21.29 -17.64 9.82
CA ARG A 35 -21.18 -17.48 8.36
C ARG A 35 -19.78 -17.05 7.92
N LEU A 36 -19.15 -16.16 8.67
CA LEU A 36 -17.76 -15.74 8.42
C LEU A 36 -16.76 -16.88 8.66
N GLU A 37 -16.96 -17.67 9.72
CA GLU A 37 -16.13 -18.85 10.00
C GLU A 37 -16.22 -19.89 8.86
N GLU A 38 -17.43 -20.14 8.37
CA GLU A 38 -17.66 -21.05 7.24
C GLU A 38 -17.00 -20.54 5.95
N GLN A 39 -17.11 -19.23 5.65
CA GLN A 39 -16.43 -18.62 4.50
C GLN A 39 -14.90 -18.71 4.62
N SER A 40 -14.35 -18.57 5.83
CA SER A 40 -12.90 -18.74 6.07
C SER A 40 -12.45 -20.17 5.77
N LYS A 41 -13.19 -21.18 6.24
CA LYS A 41 -12.90 -22.60 5.98
C LYS A 41 -12.95 -22.92 4.48
N GLN A 42 -13.92 -22.35 3.76
CA GLN A 42 -14.03 -22.53 2.30
C GLN A 42 -12.84 -21.93 1.55
N LEU A 43 -12.37 -20.76 1.97
CA LEU A 43 -11.18 -20.11 1.39
C LEU A 43 -9.90 -20.93 1.65
N GLU A 44 -9.72 -21.45 2.86
CA GLU A 44 -8.58 -22.33 3.19
C GLU A 44 -8.60 -23.62 2.36
N ALA A 45 -9.76 -24.24 2.17
CA ALA A 45 -9.90 -25.43 1.33
C ALA A 45 -9.54 -25.15 -0.15
N LEU A 46 -9.92 -23.97 -0.67
CA LEU A 46 -9.56 -23.55 -2.03
C LEU A 46 -8.05 -23.33 -2.19
N LEU A 47 -7.38 -22.76 -1.18
CA LEU A 47 -5.94 -22.57 -1.20
C LEU A 47 -5.19 -23.91 -1.20
N GLN A 48 -5.58 -24.85 -0.33
CA GLN A 48 -4.98 -26.19 -0.30
C GLN A 48 -5.15 -26.95 -1.63
N THR A 49 -6.31 -26.80 -2.28
CA THR A 49 -6.58 -27.42 -3.59
C THR A 49 -5.70 -26.83 -4.71
N ARG A 50 -5.31 -25.55 -4.58
CA ARG A 50 -4.45 -24.86 -5.53
C ARG A 50 -2.98 -25.24 -5.36
N GLU A 51 -2.50 -25.30 -4.12
CA GLU A 51 -1.13 -25.71 -3.81
C GLU A 51 -0.85 -27.14 -4.31
N GLY A 52 -1.78 -28.08 -4.14
CA GLY A 52 -1.65 -29.44 -4.66
C GLY A 52 -1.69 -29.55 -6.19
N LYS A 53 -2.20 -28.54 -6.91
CA LYS A 53 -2.20 -28.49 -8.38
C LYS A 53 -0.95 -27.83 -8.96
N GLU A 54 -0.37 -26.85 -8.27
CA GLU A 54 0.90 -26.22 -8.68
C GLU A 54 2.08 -27.19 -8.49
N GLU A 55 2.05 -28.06 -7.49
CA GLU A 55 3.10 -29.08 -7.26
C GLU A 55 3.11 -30.19 -8.32
N ALA A 56 1.98 -30.43 -9.01
CA ALA A 56 1.87 -31.45 -10.07
C ALA A 56 2.28 -30.96 -11.47
N ALA A 57 2.53 -29.65 -11.67
CA ALA A 57 2.80 -29.04 -12.98
C ALA A 57 4.26 -28.62 -13.20
N ALA A 58 5.17 -28.88 -12.26
CA ALA A 58 6.56 -28.45 -12.34
C ALA A 58 7.43 -29.40 -13.20
N ALA A 59 7.35 -29.25 -14.53
CA ALA A 59 8.44 -29.62 -15.44
C ALA A 59 9.27 -28.36 -15.77
N PRO A 60 10.62 -28.43 -15.85
CA PRO A 60 11.46 -27.25 -16.01
C PRO A 60 11.49 -26.80 -17.47
N SER A 61 10.97 -25.59 -17.74
CA SER A 61 11.27 -24.86 -18.98
C SER A 61 12.53 -24.00 -18.79
N PRO A 62 13.45 -23.97 -19.76
CA PRO A 62 14.65 -23.16 -19.70
C PRO A 62 14.41 -21.72 -20.19
N ALA A 63 15.17 -20.81 -19.58
CA ALA A 63 15.50 -19.46 -20.05
C ALA A 63 14.38 -18.40 -20.05
N GLU A 64 14.39 -17.57 -19.00
CA GLU A 64 14.21 -16.11 -19.14
C GLU A 64 15.21 -15.39 -18.24
N ASP A 65 15.62 -14.23 -18.72
CA ASP A 65 16.95 -13.67 -18.60
C ASP A 65 17.32 -13.13 -17.22
N ALA A 66 18.62 -13.22 -16.97
CA ALA A 66 19.30 -12.76 -15.79
C ALA A 66 19.02 -11.28 -15.51
N TRP A 67 18.37 -11.02 -14.36
CA TRP A 67 18.54 -9.78 -13.63
C TRP A 67 20.02 -9.62 -13.27
N ASP A 68 20.69 -8.68 -13.92
CA ASP A 68 22.10 -8.35 -13.69
C ASP A 68 22.21 -7.25 -12.61
N PRO A 69 22.62 -7.58 -11.36
CA PRO A 69 22.75 -6.60 -10.28
C PRO A 69 23.92 -5.61 -10.46
N VAL A 70 24.70 -5.70 -11.55
CA VAL A 70 25.97 -4.97 -11.71
C VAL A 70 25.81 -3.50 -12.13
N LYS A 71 24.59 -2.97 -12.31
CA LYS A 71 24.38 -1.54 -12.66
C LYS A 71 24.06 -0.59 -11.49
N GLN A 72 24.16 -1.02 -10.23
CA GLN A 72 24.25 -0.10 -9.09
C GLN A 72 25.70 0.31 -8.81
N LYS A 73 26.26 1.18 -9.67
CA LYS A 73 27.67 1.57 -9.60
C LYS A 73 28.07 2.50 -8.43
N ASN A 74 27.22 2.73 -7.44
CA ASN A 74 27.49 3.69 -6.34
C ASN A 74 26.99 3.24 -4.95
N VAL A 75 26.74 1.95 -4.71
CA VAL A 75 26.50 1.49 -3.33
C VAL A 75 27.85 1.16 -2.69
N VAL A 76 28.28 2.02 -1.76
CA VAL A 76 29.44 1.78 -0.90
C VAL A 76 29.32 0.36 -0.33
N PRO A 77 30.34 -0.51 -0.45
CA PRO A 77 30.28 -1.86 0.10
C PRO A 77 30.07 -1.74 1.60
N ALA A 78 28.84 -2.03 2.04
CA ALA A 78 28.51 -2.09 3.46
C ALA A 78 29.39 -3.19 4.05
N VAL A 79 30.26 -2.82 4.98
CA VAL A 79 31.04 -3.78 5.76
C VAL A 79 30.06 -4.70 6.46
N SER A 80 29.95 -5.93 5.96
CA SER A 80 29.02 -6.94 6.47
C SER A 80 29.52 -7.44 7.82
N ARG A 81 29.20 -6.69 8.87
CA ARG A 81 29.43 -7.11 10.25
C ARG A 81 28.32 -8.09 10.64
N LYS A 82 28.70 -9.34 10.92
CA LYS A 82 27.79 -10.33 11.48
C LYS A 82 27.31 -9.91 12.87
N THR A 83 26.05 -10.21 13.18
CA THR A 83 25.51 -10.06 14.53
C THR A 83 26.22 -11.04 15.47
N THR A 84 26.66 -10.54 16.62
CA THR A 84 27.46 -11.32 17.58
C THR A 84 26.57 -12.00 18.62
N ALA A 85 27.04 -13.12 19.19
CA ALA A 85 26.31 -13.81 20.27
C ALA A 85 26.04 -12.88 21.47
N SER A 86 26.98 -12.00 21.82
CA SER A 86 26.80 -11.04 22.90
C SER A 86 25.70 -10.00 22.61
N GLU A 87 25.54 -9.56 21.37
CA GLU A 87 24.43 -8.66 20.99
C GLU A 87 23.07 -9.37 21.13
N ILE A 88 23.01 -10.65 20.77
CA ILE A 88 21.79 -11.48 20.87
C ILE A 88 21.41 -11.69 22.34
N GLU A 89 22.36 -12.10 23.18
CA GLU A 89 22.11 -12.30 24.62
C GLU A 89 21.65 -11.01 25.30
N ALA A 90 22.25 -9.85 24.96
CA ALA A 90 21.81 -8.56 25.48
C ALA A 90 20.35 -8.20 25.09
N VAL A 91 19.90 -8.62 23.90
CA VAL A 91 18.49 -8.46 23.48
C VAL A 91 17.59 -9.40 24.26
N ILE A 92 18.00 -10.67 24.44
CA ILE A 92 17.23 -11.67 25.19
C ILE A 92 17.03 -11.23 26.65
N GLU A 93 18.07 -10.74 27.31
CA GLU A 93 18.00 -10.28 28.71
C GLU A 93 17.08 -9.06 28.90
N ARG A 94 16.96 -8.23 27.86
CA ARG A 94 16.17 -6.99 27.91
C ARG A 94 14.69 -7.20 27.55
N CYS A 95 14.40 -8.17 26.69
CA CYS A 95 13.07 -8.39 26.13
C CYS A 95 12.23 -9.37 26.98
N PRO A 96 10.91 -9.45 26.75
CA PRO A 96 10.04 -10.36 27.49
C PRO A 96 10.43 -11.86 27.37
N PRO A 97 10.02 -12.72 28.31
CA PRO A 97 10.15 -14.17 28.18
C PRO A 97 9.53 -14.66 26.86
N GLY A 98 10.16 -15.63 26.20
CA GLY A 98 9.77 -16.06 24.84
C GLY A 98 10.62 -15.47 23.72
N THR A 99 11.44 -14.45 24.00
CA THR A 99 12.27 -13.79 22.98
C THR A 99 13.34 -14.71 22.41
N ARG A 100 13.95 -15.57 23.24
CA ARG A 100 14.96 -16.53 22.78
C ARG A 100 14.36 -17.50 21.77
N GLU A 101 13.19 -18.03 22.08
CA GLU A 101 12.46 -18.96 21.21
C GLU A 101 12.10 -18.32 19.87
N LEU A 102 11.71 -17.04 19.87
CA LEU A 102 11.45 -16.29 18.64
C LEU A 102 12.72 -16.10 17.79
N ILE A 103 13.86 -15.78 18.42
CA ILE A 103 15.15 -15.62 17.73
C ILE A 103 15.57 -16.98 17.15
N ASP A 104 15.58 -18.04 17.96
CA ASP A 104 16.02 -19.36 17.54
C ASP A 104 15.17 -19.92 16.40
N ALA A 105 13.86 -19.65 16.40
CA ALA A 105 12.94 -20.13 15.37
C ALA A 105 13.01 -19.33 14.05
N HIS A 106 13.26 -18.02 14.10
CA HIS A 106 13.07 -17.14 12.94
C HIS A 106 14.32 -16.38 12.48
N PHE A 107 15.38 -16.32 13.29
CA PHE A 107 16.62 -15.62 12.96
C PHE A 107 17.62 -16.56 12.28
N ASN A 108 18.09 -16.17 11.10
CA ASN A 108 19.13 -16.86 10.39
C ASN A 108 20.50 -16.29 10.78
N PHE A 109 21.25 -17.02 11.61
CA PHE A 109 22.58 -16.62 12.09
C PHE A 109 23.63 -16.50 10.98
N ASN A 110 23.47 -17.21 9.86
CA ASN A 110 24.41 -17.15 8.74
C ASN A 110 24.31 -15.80 8.00
N THR A 111 23.08 -15.32 7.81
CA THR A 111 22.79 -14.05 7.10
C THR A 111 22.62 -12.86 8.05
N SER A 112 22.48 -13.12 9.36
CA SER A 112 22.10 -12.11 10.36
C SER A 112 20.78 -11.41 10.02
N GLN A 113 19.78 -12.18 9.57
CA GLN A 113 18.46 -11.67 9.15
C GLN A 113 17.35 -12.59 9.64
N TYR A 114 16.17 -12.04 9.91
CA TYR A 114 14.97 -12.83 10.11
C TYR A 114 14.41 -13.35 8.78
N ASN A 115 13.95 -14.60 8.75
CA ASN A 115 13.40 -15.19 7.53
C ASN A 115 12.13 -14.46 7.05
N ASP A 116 11.27 -14.06 8.00
CA ASP A 116 10.05 -13.30 7.74
C ASP A 116 9.87 -12.21 8.81
N LEU A 117 10.11 -10.96 8.42
CA LEU A 117 9.97 -9.80 9.31
C LEU A 117 8.51 -9.56 9.73
N TYR A 118 7.57 -9.83 8.84
CA TYR A 118 6.17 -9.54 9.08
C TYR A 118 5.54 -10.56 10.01
N LEU A 119 5.84 -11.84 9.81
CA LEU A 119 5.47 -12.88 10.76
C LEU A 119 6.02 -12.56 12.15
N LEU A 120 7.31 -12.23 12.26
CA LEU A 120 7.91 -11.88 13.54
C LEU A 120 7.23 -10.66 14.17
N TYR A 121 6.94 -9.62 13.39
CA TYR A 121 6.22 -8.44 13.86
C TYR A 121 4.84 -8.81 14.41
N ARG A 122 4.08 -9.67 13.71
CA ARG A 122 2.76 -10.14 14.15
C ARG A 122 2.84 -10.94 15.45
N LEU A 123 3.83 -11.83 15.58
CA LEU A 123 4.03 -12.60 16.81
C LEU A 123 4.35 -11.69 17.99
N CYS A 124 5.25 -10.72 17.81
CA CYS A 124 5.59 -9.75 18.85
C CYS A 124 4.41 -8.84 19.22
N ALA A 125 3.61 -8.42 18.23
CA ALA A 125 2.39 -7.65 18.46
C ALA A 125 1.35 -8.46 19.26
N GLY A 126 1.18 -9.76 18.96
CA GLY A 126 0.30 -10.66 19.72
C GLY A 126 0.73 -10.85 21.18
N GLN A 127 2.01 -10.67 21.48
CA GLN A 127 2.56 -10.70 22.84
C GLN A 127 2.55 -9.32 23.53
N ASN A 128 1.96 -8.29 22.91
CA ASN A 128 1.98 -6.90 23.40
C ASN A 128 3.39 -6.39 23.71
N MET A 129 4.39 -6.80 22.91
CA MET A 129 5.77 -6.39 23.11
C MET A 129 5.91 -4.86 23.01
N ARG A 130 6.60 -4.25 23.99
CA ARG A 130 6.79 -2.79 24.01
C ARG A 130 7.61 -2.36 22.79
N TYR A 131 7.37 -1.14 22.30
CA TYR A 131 8.11 -0.61 21.15
C TYR A 131 9.63 -0.60 21.35
N ALA A 132 10.10 -0.33 22.57
CA ALA A 132 11.53 -0.34 22.88
C ALA A 132 12.17 -1.74 22.80
N ASP A 133 11.38 -2.79 23.04
CA ASP A 133 11.81 -4.19 22.99
C ASP A 133 11.75 -4.69 21.53
N LEU A 134 10.68 -4.37 20.80
CA LEU A 134 10.59 -4.54 19.35
C LEU A 134 11.80 -3.93 18.65
N LYS A 135 12.11 -2.68 18.97
CA LYS A 135 13.26 -1.98 18.36
C LYS A 135 14.58 -2.69 18.66
N ALA A 136 14.77 -3.21 19.88
CA ALA A 136 15.96 -3.97 20.24
C ALA A 136 16.04 -5.29 19.46
N LEU A 137 14.93 -6.02 19.36
CA LEU A 137 14.82 -7.27 18.62
C LEU A 137 15.17 -7.08 17.13
N PHE A 138 14.48 -6.16 16.46
CA PHE A 138 14.72 -5.89 15.04
C PHE A 138 16.08 -5.26 14.75
N SER A 139 16.78 -4.72 15.75
CA SER A 139 18.14 -4.21 15.56
C SER A 139 19.18 -5.30 15.28
N LEU A 140 18.85 -6.57 15.54
CA LEU A 140 19.67 -7.72 15.20
C LEU A 140 19.70 -8.01 13.69
N ASP A 141 18.68 -7.54 12.96
CA ASP A 141 18.56 -7.77 11.53
C ASP A 141 19.43 -6.78 10.74
N ARG A 142 20.35 -7.34 9.95
CA ARG A 142 21.38 -6.58 9.23
C ARG A 142 21.05 -6.39 7.74
N ARG A 143 19.81 -6.65 7.31
CA ARG A 143 19.46 -6.48 5.88
C ARG A 143 19.62 -5.04 5.44
N SER A 144 20.16 -4.87 4.23
CA SER A 144 20.24 -3.57 3.55
C SER A 144 19.06 -3.32 2.61
N LEU A 145 18.36 -4.37 2.18
CA LEU A 145 17.25 -4.33 1.25
C LEU A 145 16.04 -5.04 1.86
N TYR A 146 14.86 -4.43 1.76
CA TYR A 146 13.57 -5.04 2.09
C TYR A 146 12.66 -5.04 0.86
N ASN A 147 12.16 -6.22 0.47
CA ASN A 147 11.25 -6.37 -0.66
C ASN A 147 9.83 -6.68 -0.17
N ALA A 148 8.93 -5.70 -0.27
CA ALA A 148 7.57 -5.79 0.23
C ALA A 148 6.66 -6.70 -0.62
N THR A 149 7.02 -7.05 -1.86
CA THR A 149 6.18 -7.95 -2.69
C THR A 149 6.04 -9.35 -2.09
N THR A 150 7.00 -9.74 -1.26
CA THR A 150 7.03 -11.06 -0.63
C THR A 150 6.05 -11.21 0.53
N THR A 151 5.42 -10.11 0.96
CA THR A 151 4.61 -10.08 2.17
C THR A 151 3.16 -9.69 1.86
N PRO A 152 2.17 -10.58 2.05
CA PRO A 152 0.78 -10.26 1.78
C PRO A 152 0.24 -9.24 2.81
N VAL A 153 -0.10 -8.05 2.31
CA VAL A 153 -0.77 -6.95 3.02
C VAL A 153 -0.16 -6.60 4.37
N VAL A 154 0.83 -5.71 4.31
CA VAL A 154 1.50 -5.20 5.50
C VAL A 154 0.74 -3.99 6.07
N PRO A 155 0.37 -3.99 7.38
CA PRO A 155 -0.25 -2.84 8.04
C PRO A 155 0.68 -1.63 8.06
N SER A 156 0.13 -0.41 7.97
CA SER A 156 0.94 0.83 7.99
C SER A 156 1.86 0.95 9.21
N ASP A 157 1.42 0.43 10.37
CA ASP A 157 2.19 0.43 11.61
C ASP A 157 3.52 -0.32 11.50
N PHE A 158 3.60 -1.34 10.64
CA PHE A 158 4.84 -2.08 10.38
C PHE A 158 5.93 -1.15 9.85
N TYR A 159 5.60 -0.31 8.85
CA TYR A 159 6.56 0.63 8.27
C TYR A 159 6.99 1.69 9.27
N ILE A 160 6.08 2.12 10.13
CA ILE A 160 6.35 3.17 11.12
C ILE A 160 7.21 2.64 12.27
N LYS A 161 6.97 1.41 12.71
CA LYS A 161 7.63 0.86 13.89
C LYS A 161 8.87 0.04 13.54
N LEU A 162 8.78 -0.82 12.54
CA LEU A 162 9.79 -1.84 12.27
C LEU A 162 10.91 -1.35 11.36
N LEU A 163 10.60 -0.73 10.22
CA LEU A 163 11.65 -0.34 9.28
C LEU A 163 12.67 0.65 9.89
N PRO A 164 12.27 1.61 10.75
CA PRO A 164 13.22 2.40 11.55
C PRO A 164 14.11 1.63 12.51
N ALA A 165 13.69 0.43 12.93
CA ALA A 165 14.44 -0.41 13.83
C ALA A 165 15.54 -1.22 13.12
N LEU A 166 15.49 -1.32 11.78
CA LEU A 166 16.51 -1.99 10.98
C LEU A 166 17.72 -1.05 10.78
N PRO A 167 18.87 -1.31 11.42
CA PRO A 167 19.98 -0.35 11.48
C PRO A 167 20.68 -0.14 10.15
N LEU A 168 20.69 -1.16 9.28
CA LEU A 168 21.41 -1.16 8.01
C LEU A 168 20.50 -1.05 6.80
N LEU A 169 19.19 -0.88 7.00
CA LEU A 169 18.26 -0.77 5.88
C LEU A 169 18.62 0.47 5.04
N GLN A 170 18.82 0.24 3.75
CA GLN A 170 19.20 1.26 2.76
C GLN A 170 18.18 1.37 1.64
N CYS A 171 17.43 0.30 1.35
CA CYS A 171 16.49 0.26 0.23
C CYS A 171 15.21 -0.52 0.57
N ILE A 172 14.09 -0.05 0.03
CA ILE A 172 12.79 -0.71 0.06
C ILE A 172 12.32 -0.86 -1.40
N THR A 173 11.81 -2.01 -1.78
CA THR A 173 11.28 -2.28 -3.12
C THR A 173 9.94 -2.99 -3.06
N GLY A 174 9.21 -2.97 -4.17
CA GLY A 174 8.07 -3.87 -4.34
C GLY A 174 6.82 -3.50 -3.55
N ASP A 175 6.64 -2.22 -3.24
CA ASP A 175 5.52 -1.75 -2.44
C ASP A 175 4.72 -0.67 -3.15
N ASP A 176 3.53 -0.40 -2.61
CA ASP A 176 2.67 0.67 -3.05
C ASP A 176 3.24 2.05 -2.69
N VAL A 177 3.33 2.92 -3.70
CA VAL A 177 3.92 4.27 -3.59
C VAL A 177 3.20 5.12 -2.54
N MET A 178 1.87 4.99 -2.43
CA MET A 178 1.07 5.74 -1.45
C MET A 178 1.40 5.29 -0.02
N LYS A 179 1.48 3.98 0.24
CA LYS A 179 1.87 3.45 1.56
C LYS A 179 3.25 3.94 2.00
N VAL A 180 4.23 3.88 1.12
CA VAL A 180 5.60 4.34 1.41
C VAL A 180 5.60 5.85 1.69
N PHE A 181 4.89 6.64 0.90
CA PHE A 181 4.74 8.08 1.14
C PHE A 181 4.10 8.38 2.50
N LEU A 182 2.98 7.75 2.83
CA LEU A 182 2.29 7.97 4.11
C LEU A 182 3.18 7.61 5.30
N SER A 183 3.93 6.51 5.21
CA SER A 183 4.89 6.12 6.23
C SER A 183 6.02 7.13 6.39
N HIS A 184 6.51 7.70 5.29
CA HIS A 184 7.47 8.82 5.35
C HIS A 184 6.86 10.04 6.06
N ARG A 185 5.65 10.45 5.68
CA ARG A 185 4.98 11.62 6.26
C ARG A 185 4.66 11.46 7.75
N ARG A 186 4.48 10.23 8.22
CA ARG A 186 4.29 9.90 9.64
C ARG A 186 5.60 9.76 10.43
N GLY A 187 6.75 10.05 9.82
CA GLY A 187 8.07 9.92 10.45
C GLY A 187 8.59 8.47 10.54
N GLY A 188 7.86 7.52 9.93
CA GLY A 188 8.23 6.11 9.87
C GLY A 188 9.32 5.78 8.86
N LEU A 189 9.47 6.57 7.79
CA LEU A 189 10.53 6.35 6.81
C LEU A 189 11.40 7.59 6.67
N ARG A 190 12.71 7.40 6.80
CA ARG A 190 13.69 8.48 6.58
C ARG A 190 13.75 8.83 5.10
N TYR A 191 14.03 10.10 4.79
CA TYR A 191 14.11 10.57 3.41
C TYR A 191 15.09 9.78 2.51
N PRO A 192 16.29 9.35 2.97
CA PRO A 192 17.17 8.51 2.15
C PRO A 192 16.54 7.18 1.72
N LEU A 193 15.72 6.57 2.59
CA LEU A 193 14.98 5.35 2.23
C LEU A 193 13.90 5.65 1.19
N LEU A 194 13.17 6.76 1.35
CA LEU A 194 12.18 7.19 0.35
C LEU A 194 12.83 7.43 -1.02
N GLN A 195 14.01 8.06 -1.04
CA GLN A 195 14.78 8.30 -2.25
C GLN A 195 15.24 6.99 -2.91
N SER A 196 15.74 6.04 -2.11
CA SER A 196 16.14 4.72 -2.62
C SER A 196 14.96 3.94 -3.21
N PHE A 197 13.79 4.00 -2.57
CA PHE A 197 12.55 3.40 -3.07
C PHE A 197 12.17 4.04 -4.41
N GLY A 198 12.20 5.37 -4.51
CA GLY A 198 11.92 6.08 -5.75
C GLY A 198 12.87 5.71 -6.89
N ALA A 199 14.16 5.55 -6.58
CA ALA A 199 15.17 5.14 -7.56
C ALA A 199 15.03 3.67 -8.00
N ALA A 200 14.52 2.80 -7.12
CA ALA A 200 14.31 1.38 -7.41
C ALA A 200 12.95 1.08 -8.06
N SER A 201 11.99 2.02 -8.01
CA SER A 201 10.69 1.86 -8.64
C SER A 201 10.82 1.77 -10.16
N GLU A 202 10.18 0.75 -10.74
CA GLU A 202 10.18 0.50 -12.18
C GLU A 202 8.97 1.10 -12.90
N GLU A 203 8.06 1.70 -12.14
CA GLU A 203 6.81 2.27 -12.64
C GLU A 203 7.07 3.41 -13.62
N LYS A 204 6.37 3.37 -14.75
CA LYS A 204 6.40 4.43 -15.77
C LYS A 204 5.26 5.43 -15.60
N THR A 205 4.20 5.00 -14.93
CA THR A 205 2.97 5.77 -14.75
C THR A 205 2.75 6.00 -13.26
N PHE A 206 2.56 7.26 -12.88
CA PHE A 206 2.14 7.63 -11.53
C PHE A 206 0.63 7.84 -11.53
N VAL A 207 -0.10 7.22 -10.61
CA VAL A 207 -1.57 7.26 -10.59
C VAL A 207 -2.06 8.17 -9.45
N VAL A 208 -2.98 9.07 -9.78
CA VAL A 208 -3.73 9.90 -8.84
C VAL A 208 -5.21 9.64 -9.08
N ASN A 209 -5.89 9.05 -8.10
CA ASN A 209 -7.31 8.71 -8.18
C ASN A 209 -8.07 9.03 -6.89
N ASP A 210 -9.40 8.84 -6.88
CA ASP A 210 -10.25 9.08 -5.69
C ASP A 210 -9.76 8.32 -4.46
N GLN A 211 -9.25 7.10 -4.63
CA GLN A 211 -8.70 6.32 -3.52
C GLN A 211 -7.46 7.01 -2.93
N VAL A 212 -6.52 7.42 -3.78
CA VAL A 212 -5.34 8.20 -3.39
C VAL A 212 -5.75 9.47 -2.66
N GLN A 213 -6.71 10.22 -3.20
CA GLN A 213 -7.23 11.44 -2.58
C GLN A 213 -7.85 11.17 -1.21
N TYR A 214 -8.66 10.12 -1.09
CA TYR A 214 -9.25 9.69 0.19
C TYR A 214 -8.19 9.43 1.26
N TRP A 215 -7.14 8.65 0.93
CA TRP A 215 -6.06 8.34 1.86
C TRP A 215 -5.29 9.60 2.29
N LEU A 216 -5.05 10.52 1.36
CA LEU A 216 -4.38 11.79 1.65
C LEU A 216 -5.24 12.67 2.55
N MET A 217 -6.53 12.83 2.26
CA MET A 217 -7.46 13.60 3.09
C MET A 217 -7.57 13.02 4.49
N ALA A 218 -7.69 11.69 4.62
CA ALA A 218 -7.71 11.00 5.91
C ALA A 218 -6.42 11.21 6.72
N ALA A 219 -5.30 11.49 6.04
CA ALA A 219 -4.02 11.82 6.67
C ALA A 219 -3.78 13.34 6.83
N GLY A 220 -4.73 14.20 6.44
CA GLY A 220 -4.56 15.66 6.47
C GLY A 220 -3.53 16.19 5.46
N LEU A 221 -3.36 15.51 4.32
CA LEU A 221 -2.41 15.82 3.26
C LEU A 221 -3.12 16.16 1.95
N THR A 222 -2.42 16.87 1.06
CA THR A 222 -2.93 17.24 -0.27
C THR A 222 -2.31 16.39 -1.38
N VAL A 223 -3.02 16.26 -2.50
CA VAL A 223 -2.52 15.64 -3.73
C VAL A 223 -1.25 16.34 -4.21
N GLU A 224 -1.23 17.68 -4.18
CA GLU A 224 -0.05 18.47 -4.52
C GLU A 224 1.18 18.04 -3.70
N THR A 225 1.04 17.94 -2.37
CA THR A 225 2.14 17.51 -1.49
C THR A 225 2.64 16.12 -1.87
N TYR A 226 1.73 15.19 -2.15
CA TYR A 226 2.07 13.82 -2.56
C TYR A 226 2.84 13.80 -3.88
N VAL A 227 2.32 14.49 -4.89
CA VAL A 227 2.92 14.56 -6.23
C VAL A 227 4.28 15.23 -6.18
N GLN A 228 4.40 16.40 -5.55
CA GLN A 228 5.66 17.15 -5.44
C GLN A 228 6.73 16.40 -4.63
N THR A 229 6.32 15.52 -3.72
CA THR A 229 7.26 14.69 -2.96
C THR A 229 7.69 13.47 -3.77
N MET A 230 6.73 12.71 -4.30
CA MET A 230 7.01 11.38 -4.86
C MET A 230 7.45 11.43 -6.32
N VAL A 231 6.81 12.26 -7.16
CA VAL A 231 7.13 12.29 -8.58
C VAL A 231 8.61 12.59 -8.80
N PRO A 232 9.25 13.59 -8.17
CA PRO A 232 10.69 13.84 -8.35
C PRO A 232 11.60 12.67 -7.99
N LEU A 233 11.21 11.81 -7.05
CA LEU A 233 11.97 10.64 -6.62
C LEU A 233 11.82 9.45 -7.57
N LEU A 234 10.66 9.33 -8.23
CA LEU A 234 10.36 8.26 -9.18
C LEU A 234 10.95 8.60 -10.56
N GLN A 235 12.21 8.26 -10.77
CA GLN A 235 12.97 8.70 -11.94
C GLN A 235 12.48 8.11 -13.27
N ARG A 236 11.87 6.91 -13.22
CA ARG A 236 11.35 6.20 -14.40
C ARG A 236 9.93 6.61 -14.78
N VAL A 237 9.22 7.33 -13.92
CA VAL A 237 7.89 7.86 -14.22
C VAL A 237 8.03 8.97 -15.25
N THR A 238 7.37 8.77 -16.39
CA THR A 238 7.24 9.74 -17.49
C THR A 238 5.78 10.11 -17.77
N GLN A 239 4.84 9.37 -17.18
CA GLN A 239 3.41 9.53 -17.39
C GLN A 239 2.70 9.76 -16.06
N LEU A 240 1.66 10.58 -16.08
CA LEU A 240 0.77 10.78 -14.94
C LEU A 240 -0.64 10.37 -15.35
N SER A 241 -1.23 9.43 -14.63
CA SER A 241 -2.63 9.04 -14.78
C SER A 241 -3.48 9.70 -13.72
N ILE A 242 -4.56 10.34 -14.15
CA ILE A 242 -5.50 11.08 -13.31
C ILE A 242 -6.88 10.47 -13.52
N ALA A 243 -7.53 10.09 -12.42
CA ALA A 243 -8.86 9.48 -12.43
C ALA A 243 -9.69 9.98 -11.24
N GLY A 244 -11.00 9.78 -11.31
CA GLY A 244 -11.90 9.99 -10.18
C GLY A 244 -12.68 11.31 -10.21
N ASN A 245 -13.81 11.31 -9.51
CA ASN A 245 -14.78 12.40 -9.49
C ASN A 245 -14.50 13.45 -8.40
N GLU A 246 -13.72 13.07 -7.39
CA GLU A 246 -13.46 13.95 -6.24
C GLU A 246 -12.28 14.88 -6.49
N LEU A 247 -11.49 14.62 -7.55
CA LEU A 247 -10.38 15.48 -7.91
C LEU A 247 -10.93 16.73 -8.59
N ARG A 248 -10.76 17.89 -7.93
CA ARG A 248 -11.28 19.17 -8.43
C ARG A 248 -10.24 20.06 -9.08
N ASP A 249 -8.96 19.77 -8.89
CA ASP A 249 -7.88 20.65 -9.31
C ASP A 249 -6.59 19.89 -9.61
N ILE A 250 -5.93 20.31 -10.69
CA ILE A 250 -4.66 19.80 -11.19
C ILE A 250 -3.63 20.93 -11.41
N HIS A 251 -3.73 22.07 -10.73
CA HIS A 251 -2.77 23.17 -10.84
C HIS A 251 -1.32 22.73 -10.60
N TRP A 252 -1.13 21.73 -9.75
CA TRP A 252 0.16 21.13 -9.43
C TRP A 252 0.83 20.45 -10.64
N CYS A 253 0.07 20.10 -11.69
CA CYS A 253 0.63 19.59 -12.95
C CYS A 253 1.64 20.56 -13.58
N ALA A 254 1.42 21.87 -13.42
CA ALA A 254 2.32 22.89 -13.94
C ALA A 254 3.72 22.87 -13.26
N THR A 255 3.85 22.22 -12.10
CA THR A 255 5.09 22.11 -11.33
C THR A 255 5.83 20.79 -11.54
N LEU A 256 5.30 19.91 -12.41
CA LEU A 256 5.87 18.58 -12.61
C LEU A 256 7.26 18.65 -13.26
N PRO A 257 8.16 17.69 -12.94
CA PRO A 257 9.46 17.60 -13.59
C PRO A 257 9.34 17.46 -15.11
N PRO A 258 10.28 18.04 -15.91
CA PRO A 258 10.22 18.00 -17.37
C PRO A 258 10.22 16.60 -18.01
N ARG A 259 10.53 15.54 -17.25
CA ARG A 259 10.42 14.16 -17.73
C ARG A 259 8.98 13.69 -17.87
N ILE A 260 8.04 14.32 -17.16
CA ILE A 260 6.63 14.03 -17.29
C ILE A 260 6.14 14.71 -18.56
N ASN A 261 5.84 13.91 -19.57
CA ASN A 261 5.51 14.36 -20.91
C ASN A 261 4.16 13.83 -21.39
N GLU A 262 3.51 12.98 -20.62
CA GLU A 262 2.19 12.45 -20.92
C GLU A 262 1.26 12.54 -19.70
N ILE A 263 0.05 13.06 -19.95
CA ILE A 263 -1.06 13.03 -19.01
C ILE A 263 -2.12 12.08 -19.54
N ILE A 264 -2.46 11.07 -18.75
CA ILE A 264 -3.55 10.15 -19.02
C ILE A 264 -4.73 10.60 -18.17
N VAL A 265 -5.82 10.98 -18.83
CA VAL A 265 -7.08 11.35 -18.19
C VAL A 265 -8.01 10.14 -18.31
N GLU A 266 -8.34 9.57 -17.16
CA GLU A 266 -9.25 8.43 -17.04
C GLU A 266 -10.65 8.92 -16.61
N ASP A 267 -11.52 7.97 -16.27
CA ASP A 267 -12.91 8.25 -15.93
C ASP A 267 -13.04 9.16 -14.68
N GLY A 268 -14.17 9.86 -14.60
CA GLY A 268 -14.52 10.76 -13.49
C GLY A 268 -13.94 12.18 -13.55
N CYS A 269 -13.11 12.48 -14.54
CA CYS A 269 -12.43 13.77 -14.67
C CYS A 269 -13.26 14.87 -15.36
N ALA A 270 -14.59 14.78 -15.37
CA ALA A 270 -15.45 15.63 -16.20
C ALA A 270 -15.44 17.12 -15.78
N GLU A 271 -15.29 17.38 -14.48
CA GLU A 271 -15.32 18.73 -13.88
C GLU A 271 -13.91 19.30 -13.61
N LEU A 272 -12.85 18.62 -14.07
CA LEU A 272 -11.49 19.09 -13.86
C LEU A 272 -11.15 20.29 -14.75
N ASN A 273 -10.54 21.31 -14.16
CA ASN A 273 -9.93 22.39 -14.92
C ASN A 273 -8.60 21.94 -15.55
N PHE A 274 -8.56 21.85 -16.88
CA PHE A 274 -7.37 21.45 -17.64
C PHE A 274 -6.43 22.58 -18.04
N GLU A 275 -6.74 23.84 -17.72
CA GLU A 275 -5.87 25.00 -18.02
C GLU A 275 -4.42 24.85 -17.53
N PRO A 276 -4.14 24.24 -16.36
CA PRO A 276 -2.77 24.00 -15.90
C PRO A 276 -1.89 23.22 -16.89
N LEU A 277 -2.47 22.40 -17.76
CA LEU A 277 -1.73 21.63 -18.76
C LEU A 277 -1.05 22.53 -19.80
N LEU A 278 -1.62 23.70 -20.10
CA LEU A 278 -1.00 24.69 -21.00
C LEU A 278 0.33 25.24 -20.46
N ARG A 279 0.54 25.15 -19.15
CA ARG A 279 1.75 25.64 -18.48
C ARG A 279 2.86 24.59 -18.42
N MET A 280 2.56 23.34 -18.80
CA MET A 280 3.53 22.24 -18.81
C MET A 280 4.38 22.25 -20.08
N ARG A 281 5.59 22.82 -20.00
CA ARG A 281 6.51 22.95 -21.15
C ARG A 281 6.95 21.61 -21.77
N SER A 282 7.00 20.55 -20.95
CA SER A 282 7.40 19.21 -21.37
C SER A 282 6.26 18.34 -21.87
N LEU A 283 5.02 18.80 -21.75
CA LEU A 283 3.86 18.03 -22.18
C LEU A 283 3.95 17.80 -23.69
N ARG A 284 3.72 16.55 -24.09
CA ARG A 284 3.73 16.10 -25.49
C ARG A 284 2.45 15.36 -25.84
N THR A 285 1.88 14.64 -24.88
CA THR A 285 0.69 13.83 -25.12
C THR A 285 -0.33 14.03 -24.02
N VAL A 286 -1.60 14.20 -24.41
CA VAL A 286 -2.73 14.03 -23.49
C VAL A 286 -3.57 12.88 -24.02
N THR A 287 -3.64 11.80 -23.26
CA THR A 287 -4.39 10.61 -23.60
C THR A 287 -5.68 10.60 -22.79
N TYR A 288 -6.84 10.69 -23.44
CA TYR A 288 -8.12 10.57 -22.78
C TYR A 288 -8.74 9.19 -23.06
N LYS A 289 -9.00 8.42 -21.98
CA LYS A 289 -9.61 7.10 -22.07
C LYS A 289 -11.14 7.23 -21.97
N THR A 290 -11.84 6.65 -22.93
CA THR A 290 -13.31 6.54 -22.97
C THR A 290 -13.75 5.08 -22.97
N GLY A 291 -14.89 4.79 -22.38
CA GLY A 291 -15.47 3.45 -22.27
C GLY A 291 -16.99 3.56 -22.37
N PRO A 292 -17.71 2.44 -22.57
CA PRO A 292 -19.15 2.47 -22.83
C PRO A 292 -19.99 3.01 -21.67
N GLN A 293 -19.47 2.97 -20.44
CA GLN A 293 -20.03 3.61 -19.26
C GLN A 293 -19.44 5.01 -18.95
N TRP A 294 -18.44 5.46 -19.72
CA TRP A 294 -17.72 6.73 -19.49
C TRP A 294 -18.24 7.77 -20.48
N HIS A 295 -19.23 8.56 -20.04
CA HIS A 295 -20.08 9.32 -20.97
C HIS A 295 -19.66 10.77 -21.22
N VAL A 296 -18.60 11.28 -20.60
CA VAL A 296 -18.29 12.71 -20.72
C VAL A 296 -16.82 12.91 -21.02
N CYS A 297 -16.53 13.20 -22.30
CA CYS A 297 -15.31 13.91 -22.66
C CYS A 297 -15.33 15.23 -21.88
N PRO A 298 -14.31 15.55 -21.06
CA PRO A 298 -14.33 16.79 -20.31
C PRO A 298 -14.46 17.96 -21.27
N SER A 299 -15.57 18.70 -21.20
CA SER A 299 -15.89 19.82 -22.09
C SER A 299 -14.73 20.81 -22.14
N ASP A 300 -14.09 21.01 -20.98
CA ASP A 300 -12.95 21.89 -20.79
C ASP A 300 -11.70 21.42 -21.53
N LEU A 301 -11.42 20.11 -21.55
CA LEU A 301 -10.28 19.58 -22.31
C LEU A 301 -10.48 19.82 -23.81
N TRP A 302 -11.71 19.68 -24.31
CA TRP A 302 -12.01 19.96 -25.71
C TRP A 302 -11.94 21.45 -26.04
N ALA A 303 -12.38 22.33 -25.13
CA ALA A 303 -12.22 23.77 -25.28
C ALA A 303 -10.75 24.19 -25.37
N LEU A 304 -9.85 23.47 -24.69
CA LEU A 304 -8.40 23.72 -24.71
C LEU A 304 -7.65 22.99 -25.83
N LYS A 305 -8.33 22.13 -26.61
CA LYS A 305 -7.70 21.28 -27.63
C LYS A 305 -6.81 22.08 -28.59
N GLN A 306 -7.36 23.14 -29.18
CA GLN A 306 -6.63 23.94 -30.15
C GLN A 306 -5.36 24.57 -29.53
N GLN A 307 -5.46 25.12 -28.32
CA GLN A 307 -4.33 25.74 -27.64
C GLN A 307 -3.25 24.71 -27.27
N LEU A 308 -3.64 23.49 -26.90
CA LEU A 308 -2.71 22.38 -26.66
C LEU A 308 -2.01 21.95 -27.95
N GLU A 309 -2.75 21.80 -29.06
CA GLU A 309 -2.20 21.45 -30.37
C GLU A 309 -1.25 22.53 -30.92
N GLU A 310 -1.57 23.81 -30.74
CA GLU A 310 -0.69 24.95 -31.08
C GLU A 310 0.62 24.93 -30.28
N ASN A 311 0.60 24.38 -29.06
CA ASN A 311 1.78 24.14 -28.22
C ASN A 311 2.52 22.83 -28.56
N GLY A 312 2.12 22.12 -29.62
CA GLY A 312 2.72 20.86 -30.06
C GLY A 312 2.33 19.64 -29.22
N VAL A 313 1.24 19.72 -28.47
CA VAL A 313 0.69 18.60 -27.69
C VAL A 313 -0.27 17.79 -28.56
N VAL A 314 -0.07 16.47 -28.61
CA VAL A 314 -0.95 15.53 -29.30
C VAL A 314 -2.03 15.05 -28.35
N ILE A 315 -3.31 15.23 -28.74
CA ILE A 315 -4.45 14.71 -27.97
C ILE A 315 -4.92 13.40 -28.60
N THR A 316 -4.85 12.32 -27.83
CA THR A 316 -5.26 10.98 -28.27
C THR A 316 -6.49 10.53 -27.49
N LYS A 317 -7.52 10.09 -28.21
CA LYS A 317 -8.68 9.42 -27.61
C LYS A 317 -8.50 7.91 -27.73
N VAL A 318 -8.53 7.21 -26.60
CA VAL A 318 -8.49 5.75 -26.54
C VAL A 318 -9.86 5.25 -26.13
N VAL A 319 -10.44 4.35 -26.92
CA VAL A 319 -11.69 3.67 -26.58
C VAL A 319 -11.33 2.33 -25.94
N VAL A 320 -11.60 2.19 -24.65
CA VAL A 320 -11.42 0.95 -23.90
C VAL A 320 -12.67 0.09 -24.11
N PRO A 321 -12.59 -1.06 -24.79
CA PRO A 321 -13.73 -1.92 -25.02
C PRO A 321 -14.27 -2.47 -23.68
N LEU A 322 -15.58 -2.69 -23.60
CA LEU A 322 -16.19 -3.36 -22.45
C LEU A 322 -15.59 -4.77 -22.33
N VAL A 323 -14.82 -5.03 -21.29
CA VAL A 323 -14.42 -6.40 -20.95
C VAL A 323 -15.65 -7.03 -20.28
N VAL A 324 -16.51 -7.66 -21.08
CA VAL A 324 -17.61 -8.47 -20.56
C VAL A 324 -16.97 -9.63 -19.79
N PRO A 325 -17.21 -9.81 -18.49
CA PRO A 325 -16.71 -10.96 -17.76
C PRO A 325 -17.21 -12.20 -18.48
N ARG A 326 -16.28 -13.03 -18.96
CA ARG A 326 -16.61 -14.29 -19.63
C ARG A 326 -17.39 -15.11 -18.61
N ALA A 327 -18.69 -15.31 -18.85
CA ALA A 327 -19.52 -16.10 -17.97
C ALA A 327 -18.82 -17.45 -17.74
N ALA A 328 -18.51 -17.76 -16.49
CA ALA A 328 -18.04 -19.07 -16.12
C ALA A 328 -19.15 -20.05 -16.53
N THR A 329 -18.90 -20.81 -17.59
CA THR A 329 -19.73 -21.96 -17.95
C THR A 329 -19.69 -22.91 -16.77
N ALA A 330 -20.85 -23.07 -16.13
CA ALA A 330 -21.09 -23.95 -15.00
C ALA A 330 -20.86 -25.42 -15.33
#